data_AF-A0A4R8XK60-F1
#
_entry.id   AF-A0A4R8XK60-F1
#
_cell.length_a   1.000
_cell.length_b   1.000
_cell.length_c   1.000
_cell.angle_alpha   90.00
_cell.angle_beta   90.00
_cell.angle_gamma   90.00
#
_symmetry.space_group_name_H-M   'P 1'
#
loop_
_entity.id
_entity.type
_entity.pdbx_description
1 polymer ?
#
loop_
_entity_poly.entity_id
_entity_poly.type
_entity_poly.pdbx_seq_one_letter_code
_entity_poly.pdbx_strand_id
1 'polypeptide(L)'
;MGIPGDTIVTGTVLTDTILSNYGLERRLGELRQRRMLLRLLRDDVDYAAGRLTAGDLTGSWRSGAQRGYDRRRSDLAGELRRAAGLLDAALTEVVAAIDQVGADLDAVPAPGRVPARGPQ
;
A
#
# COMPACT_ATOMS: atom_id res chain seq x y z
N MET A 1 28.69 -32.75 -37.65
CA MET A 1 28.33 -33.07 -36.26
C MET A 1 28.11 -31.74 -35.55
N GLY A 2 26.89 -31.19 -35.63
CA GLY A 2 26.54 -29.89 -35.07
C GLY A 2 25.69 -30.08 -33.82
N ILE A 3 26.16 -29.58 -32.68
CA ILE A 3 25.37 -29.54 -31.44
C ILE A 3 24.35 -28.40 -31.58
N PRO A 4 23.04 -28.62 -31.41
CA PRO A 4 22.08 -27.53 -31.32
C PRO A 4 22.17 -26.90 -29.92
N GLY A 5 22.78 -25.72 -29.85
CA GLY A 5 22.92 -24.92 -28.61
C GLY A 5 21.70 -24.05 -28.26
N ASP A 6 20.61 -24.12 -29.02
CA ASP A 6 19.49 -23.17 -28.93
C ASP A 6 18.49 -23.47 -27.80
N THR A 7 18.52 -24.69 -27.25
CA THR A 7 17.55 -25.11 -26.24
C THR A 7 17.86 -24.54 -24.84
N ILE A 8 19.13 -24.30 -24.53
CA ILE A 8 19.54 -23.82 -23.19
C ILE A 8 19.20 -22.32 -23.03
N VAL A 9 19.44 -21.52 -24.06
CA VAL A 9 19.21 -20.05 -24.04
C VAL A 9 17.71 -19.74 -23.84
N THR A 10 16.83 -20.49 -24.50
CA THR A 10 15.38 -20.32 -24.37
C THR A 10 14.88 -20.72 -22.98
N GLY A 11 15.44 -21.79 -22.39
CA GLY A 11 15.09 -22.25 -21.05
C GLY A 11 15.51 -21.27 -19.94
N THR A 12 16.66 -20.61 -20.07
CA THR A 12 17.15 -19.64 -19.07
C THR A 12 16.32 -18.35 -19.09
N VAL A 13 15.97 -17.83 -20.27
CA VAL A 13 15.13 -16.61 -20.41
C VAL A 13 13.71 -16.82 -19.91
N LEU A 14 13.11 -17.99 -20.19
CA LEU A 14 11.80 -18.36 -19.64
C LEU A 14 11.82 -18.45 -18.11
N THR A 15 12.87 -19.07 -17.55
CA THR A 15 13.00 -19.22 -16.10
C THR A 15 13.17 -17.87 -15.41
N ASP A 16 13.99 -16.98 -15.97
CA ASP A 16 14.21 -15.64 -15.41
C ASP A 16 12.94 -14.77 -15.47
N THR A 17 12.19 -14.86 -16.58
CA THR A 17 10.89 -14.17 -16.74
C THR A 17 9.86 -14.65 -15.71
N ILE A 18 9.77 -15.97 -15.51
CA ILE A 18 8.85 -16.57 -14.53
C ILE A 18 9.23 -16.16 -13.10
N LEU A 19 10.52 -16.24 -12.75
CA LEU A 19 11.00 -15.82 -11.42
C LEU A 19 10.78 -14.33 -11.16
N SER A 20 11.01 -13.48 -12.17
CA SER A 20 10.75 -12.04 -12.10
C SER A 20 9.26 -11.75 -11.90
N ASN A 21 8.39 -12.44 -12.64
CA ASN A 21 6.93 -12.34 -12.49
C ASN A 21 6.49 -12.74 -11.06
N TYR A 22 6.94 -13.88 -10.54
CA TYR A 22 6.65 -14.29 -9.16
C TYR A 22 7.15 -13.26 -8.13
N GLY A 23 8.30 -12.62 -8.38
CA GLY A 23 8.81 -11.54 -7.54
C GLY A 23 7.89 -10.31 -7.54
N LEU A 24 7.37 -9.91 -8.70
CA LEU A 24 6.42 -8.81 -8.85
C LEU A 24 5.07 -9.13 -8.20
N GLU A 25 4.52 -10.32 -8.43
CA GLU A 25 3.27 -10.77 -7.81
C GLU A 25 3.36 -10.80 -6.28
N ARG A 26 4.45 -11.33 -5.74
CA ARG A 26 4.71 -11.31 -4.29
C ARG A 26 4.77 -9.89 -3.76
N ARG A 27 5.54 -9.01 -4.42
CA ARG A 27 5.66 -7.60 -4.03
C ARG A 27 4.32 -6.88 -4.05
N LEU A 28 3.49 -7.14 -5.06
CA LEU A 28 2.13 -6.60 -5.16
C LEU A 28 1.23 -7.09 -4.03
N GLY A 29 1.33 -8.37 -3.65
CA GLY A 29 0.67 -8.94 -2.49
C GLY A 29 1.05 -8.23 -1.18
N GLU A 30 2.34 -8.04 -0.95
CA GLU A 30 2.87 -7.33 0.23
C GLU A 30 2.38 -5.87 0.29
N LEU A 31 2.38 -5.16 -0.84
CA LEU A 31 1.87 -3.78 -0.90
C LEU A 31 0.36 -3.70 -0.63
N ARG A 32 -0.44 -4.63 -1.17
CA ARG A 32 -1.88 -4.71 -0.90
C ARG A 32 -2.16 -4.98 0.57
N GLN A 33 -1.37 -5.84 1.21
CA GLN A 33 -1.45 -6.09 2.65
C GLN A 33 -1.11 -4.83 3.46
N ARG A 34 -0.02 -4.13 3.12
CA ARG A 34 0.36 -2.86 3.76
C ARG A 34 -0.74 -1.81 3.64
N ARG A 35 -1.34 -1.67 2.45
CA ARG A 35 -2.46 -0.76 2.23
C ARG A 35 -3.64 -1.06 3.14
N MET A 36 -4.01 -2.34 3.28
CA MET A 36 -5.09 -2.77 4.18
C MET A 36 -4.78 -2.40 5.63
N LEU A 37 -3.59 -2.72 6.13
CA LEU A 37 -3.18 -2.44 7.51
C LEU A 37 -3.14 -0.93 7.81
N LEU A 38 -2.62 -0.14 6.88
CA LEU A 38 -2.58 1.32 7.01
C LEU A 38 -3.98 1.94 7.05
N ARG A 39 -4.92 1.43 6.24
CA ARG A 39 -6.34 1.89 6.29
C ARG A 39 -6.98 1.61 7.63
N LEU A 40 -6.82 0.39 8.15
CA LEU A 40 -7.36 0.02 9.47
C LEU A 40 -6.80 0.94 10.56
N LEU A 41 -5.48 1.13 10.58
CA LEU A 41 -4.84 2.02 11.55
C LEU A 41 -5.32 3.47 11.43
N ARG A 42 -5.50 3.96 10.21
CA ARG A 42 -5.99 5.32 9.94
C ARG A 42 -7.42 5.51 10.43
N ASP A 43 -8.30 4.54 10.19
CA ASP A 43 -9.68 4.59 10.65
C ASP A 43 -9.77 4.52 12.18
N ASP A 44 -8.93 3.70 12.83
CA ASP A 44 -8.84 3.65 14.30
C ASP A 44 -8.38 4.98 14.90
N VAL A 45 -7.37 5.63 14.29
CA VAL A 45 -6.84 6.93 14.74
C VAL A 45 -7.90 8.03 14.56
N ASP A 46 -8.61 8.05 13.43
CA ASP A 46 -9.66 9.04 13.16
C ASP A 46 -10.84 8.86 14.13
N TYR A 47 -11.25 7.61 14.37
CA TYR A 47 -12.26 7.28 15.38
C TYR A 47 -11.85 7.77 16.78
N ALA A 48 -10.60 7.51 17.19
CA ALA A 48 -10.08 7.98 18.47
C ALA A 48 -10.08 9.52 18.58
N ALA A 49 -9.66 10.22 17.52
CA ALA A 49 -9.68 11.68 17.46
C ALA A 49 -11.10 12.25 17.57
N GLY A 50 -12.07 11.64 16.89
CA GLY A 50 -13.49 12.01 16.96
C GLY A 50 -14.05 11.84 18.38
N ARG A 51 -13.75 10.71 19.03
CA ARG A 51 -14.17 10.46 20.43
C ARG A 51 -13.61 11.48 21.42
N LEU A 52 -12.38 11.95 21.19
CA LEU A 52 -11.78 12.98 22.03
C LEU A 52 -12.38 14.38 21.81
N THR A 53 -13.05 14.64 20.69
CA THR A 53 -13.69 15.94 20.43
C THR A 53 -15.18 15.98 20.75
N ALA A 54 -15.88 14.83 20.74
CA ALA A 54 -17.33 14.76 20.96
C ALA A 54 -17.80 14.96 22.42
N GLY A 55 -16.90 15.05 23.40
CA GLY A 55 -17.31 15.22 24.80
C GLY A 55 -17.37 16.70 25.16
N ASP A 56 -18.54 17.28 24.98
CA ASP A 56 -18.80 18.66 25.35
C ASP A 56 -18.95 18.77 26.87
N LEU A 57 -17.98 19.40 27.53
CA LEU A 57 -17.99 19.66 28.96
C LEU A 57 -18.45 21.11 29.22
N THR A 58 -19.54 21.52 28.58
CA THR A 58 -20.11 22.89 28.53
C THR A 58 -20.77 23.38 29.83
N GLY A 59 -20.33 22.90 31.00
CA GLY A 59 -20.79 23.39 32.30
C GLY A 59 -20.09 24.68 32.73
N SER A 60 -20.85 25.68 33.16
CA SER A 60 -20.39 27.05 33.53
C SER A 60 -19.50 27.14 34.77
N TRP A 61 -19.10 26.01 35.38
CA TRP A 61 -18.25 25.94 36.57
C TRP A 61 -17.09 24.96 36.36
N ARG A 62 -16.09 25.35 35.57
CA ARG A 62 -14.86 24.55 35.40
C ARG A 62 -13.85 24.87 36.50
N SER A 63 -13.52 23.88 37.32
CA SER A 63 -12.35 23.95 38.19
C SER A 63 -11.06 24.08 37.35
N GLY A 64 -9.95 24.52 37.98
CA GLY A 64 -8.65 24.57 37.29
C GLY A 64 -8.22 23.22 36.71
N ALA A 65 -8.53 22.13 37.43
CA ALA A 65 -8.28 20.76 36.98
C ALA A 65 -9.09 20.40 35.72
N GLN A 66 -10.37 20.80 35.66
CA GLN A 66 -11.23 20.56 34.49
C GLN A 66 -10.64 21.23 33.23
N ARG A 67 -10.27 22.52 33.34
CA ARG A 67 -9.65 23.26 32.21
C ARG A 67 -8.33 22.64 31.76
N GLY A 68 -7.51 22.18 32.71
CA GLY A 68 -6.25 21.50 32.40
C GLY A 68 -6.46 20.18 31.68
N TYR A 69 -7.47 19.40 32.08
CA TYR A 69 -7.86 18.17 31.40
C TYR A 69 -8.36 18.42 29.98
N ASP A 70 -9.25 19.41 29.79
CA ASP A 70 -9.79 19.76 28.48
C ASP A 70 -8.72 20.20 27.48
N ARG A 71 -7.71 20.94 27.95
CA ARG A 71 -6.56 21.34 27.13
C ARG A 71 -5.79 20.13 26.65
N ARG A 72 -5.39 19.23 27.56
CA ARG A 72 -4.67 17.99 27.20
C ARG A 72 -5.47 17.12 26.24
N ARG A 73 -6.78 17.03 26.44
CA ARG A 73 -7.68 16.28 25.56
C ARG A 73 -7.73 16.88 24.15
N SER A 74 -7.76 18.22 24.05
CA SER A 74 -7.73 18.94 22.78
C SER A 74 -6.38 18.80 22.08
N ASP A 75 -5.28 18.89 22.82
CA ASP A 75 -3.92 18.70 22.31
C ASP A 75 -3.76 17.29 21.73
N LEU A 76 -4.17 16.25 22.48
CA LEU A 76 -4.14 14.86 22.03
C LEU A 76 -5.01 14.63 20.79
N ALA A 77 -6.23 15.21 20.73
CA ALA A 77 -7.06 15.13 19.54
C ALA A 77 -6.38 15.78 18.32
N GLY A 78 -5.64 16.88 18.52
CA GLY A 78 -4.82 17.51 17.49
C GLY A 78 -3.68 16.62 17.01
N GLU A 79 -2.97 15.96 17.92
CA GLU A 79 -1.90 15.01 17.58
C GLU A 79 -2.42 13.81 16.78
N LEU A 80 -3.56 13.24 17.18
CA LEU A 80 -4.17 12.13 16.44
C LEU A 80 -4.60 12.54 15.03
N ARG A 81 -5.14 13.76 14.84
CA ARG A 81 -5.46 14.27 13.49
C ARG A 81 -4.21 14.43 12.62
N ARG A 82 -3.10 14.89 13.20
CA ARG A 82 -1.82 14.96 12.46
C ARG A 82 -1.33 13.56 12.09
N ALA A 83 -1.44 12.60 12.99
CA ALA A 83 -1.09 11.21 12.73
C ALA A 83 -1.96 10.61 11.61
N ALA A 84 -3.28 10.87 11.61
CA ALA A 84 -4.17 10.47 10.51
C ALA A 84 -3.72 11.04 9.16
N GLY A 85 -3.33 12.33 9.12
CA GLY A 85 -2.80 12.95 7.90
C GLY A 85 -1.50 12.31 7.41
N LEU A 86 -0.60 11.90 8.31
CA LEU A 86 0.62 11.16 7.94
C LEU A 86 0.30 9.76 7.39
N LEU A 87 -0.71 9.09 7.95
CA LEU A 87 -1.17 7.79 7.46
C LEU A 87 -1.83 7.90 6.08
N ASP A 88 -2.60 8.97 5.84
CA ASP A 88 -3.18 9.25 4.51
C ASP A 88 -2.06 9.48 3.47
N ALA A 89 -1.00 10.22 3.81
CA ALA A 89 0.14 10.40 2.92
C ALA A 89 0.85 9.06 2.60
N ALA A 90 1.10 8.24 3.63
CA ALA A 90 1.70 6.91 3.44
C ALA A 90 0.80 5.99 2.59
N LEU A 91 -0.52 6.08 2.73
CA LEU A 91 -1.48 5.36 1.89
C LEU A 91 -1.38 5.78 0.43
N THR A 92 -1.24 7.08 0.15
CA THR A 92 -1.02 7.58 -1.21
C THR A 92 0.25 7.00 -1.82
N GLU A 93 1.36 6.98 -1.09
CA GLU A 93 2.63 6.40 -1.56
C GLU A 93 2.49 4.89 -1.86
N VAL A 94 1.81 4.14 -0.99
CA VAL A 94 1.57 2.71 -1.20
C VAL A 94 0.68 2.45 -2.42
N VAL A 95 -0.35 3.27 -2.65
CA VAL A 95 -1.20 3.16 -3.85
C VAL A 95 -0.37 3.41 -5.11
N ALA A 96 0.45 4.47 -5.14
CA ALA A 96 1.34 4.74 -6.27
C ALA A 96 2.32 3.57 -6.52
N ALA A 97 2.87 2.96 -5.47
CA ALA A 97 3.74 1.80 -5.60
C ALA A 97 3.00 0.56 -6.14
N ILE A 98 1.74 0.35 -5.76
CA ILE A 98 0.89 -0.73 -6.30
C ILE A 98 0.68 -0.51 -7.80
N ASP A 99 0.35 0.71 -8.21
CA ASP A 99 0.08 1.04 -9.60
C ASP A 99 1.34 0.85 -10.46
N GLN A 100 2.50 1.28 -9.95
CA GLN A 100 3.78 1.07 -10.64
C GLN A 100 4.12 -0.42 -10.80
N VAL A 101 4.03 -1.21 -9.72
CA VAL A 101 4.33 -2.66 -9.78
C VAL A 101 3.31 -3.40 -10.64
N GLY A 102 2.06 -2.95 -10.66
CA GLY A 102 1.02 -3.48 -11.57
C GLY A 102 1.37 -3.21 -13.03
N ALA A 103 1.80 -1.99 -13.35
CA ALA A 103 2.25 -1.65 -14.70
C ALA A 103 3.49 -2.45 -15.13
N ASP A 104 4.45 -2.65 -14.21
CA ASP A 104 5.65 -3.46 -14.47
C ASP A 104 5.27 -4.92 -14.76
N LEU A 105 4.28 -5.46 -14.05
CA LEU A 105 3.75 -6.81 -14.26
C LEU A 105 3.03 -6.95 -15.61
N ASP A 106 2.18 -5.97 -15.97
CA ASP A 106 1.45 -5.97 -17.24
C ASP A 106 2.39 -5.78 -18.46
N ALA A 107 3.55 -5.14 -18.26
CA ALA A 107 4.57 -4.95 -19.29
C ALA A 107 5.39 -6.22 -19.58
N VAL A 108 5.34 -7.26 -18.73
CA VAL A 108 6.04 -8.52 -18.98
C VAL A 108 5.29 -9.28 -20.10
N PRO A 109 5.89 -9.48 -21.29
CA PRO A 109 5.21 -10.15 -22.39
C PRO A 109 4.95 -11.62 -22.04
N ALA A 110 3.70 -12.05 -22.21
CA ALA A 110 3.31 -13.44 -22.03
C ALA A 110 4.19 -14.36 -22.90
N PRO A 111 4.79 -15.43 -22.34
CA PRO A 111 5.61 -16.34 -23.11
C PRO A 111 4.74 -17.04 -24.18
N GLY A 112 4.99 -16.75 -25.46
CA GLY A 112 4.54 -17.60 -26.56
C GLY A 112 3.48 -17.07 -27.54
N ARG A 113 3.36 -15.77 -27.82
CA ARG A 113 2.76 -15.36 -29.11
C ARG A 113 3.80 -15.53 -30.23
N VAL A 114 4.00 -16.76 -30.66
CA VAL A 114 4.61 -17.04 -31.96
C VAL A 114 3.64 -16.51 -33.02
N PRO A 115 4.03 -15.54 -33.89
CA PRO A 115 3.17 -15.15 -34.99
C PRO A 115 2.97 -16.38 -35.88
N ALA A 116 1.71 -16.79 -36.05
CA ALA A 116 1.35 -17.85 -36.98
C ALA A 116 1.91 -17.46 -38.36
N ARG A 117 2.96 -18.15 -38.81
CA ARG A 117 3.40 -18.08 -40.21
C ARG A 117 2.20 -18.56 -41.04
N GLY A 118 1.60 -17.65 -41.79
CA GLY A 118 0.52 -17.95 -42.72
C GLY A 118 0.97 -18.99 -43.75
N PRO A 119 0.04 -19.81 -44.28
CA PRO A 119 0.35 -20.81 -45.30
C PRO A 119 0.78 -20.09 -46.59
N GLN A 120 1.86 -20.60 -47.20
CA GLN A 120 2.30 -20.20 -48.55
C GLN A 120 1.33 -20.73 -49.61
#